data_AF-A0A2A2W8Z4-F1
#
_entry.id   AF-A0A2A2W8Z4-F1
#
_cell.length_a   1.000
_cell.length_b   1.000
_cell.length_c   1.000
_cell.angle_alpha   90.00
_cell.angle_beta   90.00
_cell.angle_gamma   90.00
#
_symmetry.space_group_name_H-M   'P 1'
#
loop_
_entity.id
_entity.type
_entity.pdbx_description
1 polymer ?
#
loop_
_entity_poly.entity_id
_entity_poly.type
_entity_poly.pdbx_seq_one_letter_code
_entity_poly.pdbx_strand_id
1 'polypeptide(L)'
;MVASPACSSIRPGIVMNLRSLVASACILFTAGLLSGEEPEESDIKHSLRIQVLLVESPGKLDEESRRQLSGPAEKVMSALSKLEREEKAAIINHVDMTVLEECESMLQIGESVAIRTGTVRLGSGREQTSYQDVNTGTIVQLKSKVSGQQVLVDLDFSKSTVQPRGEQDEAPQGTSQLTHQTTFQIKDGNALAVGGMMQQSDDQRTEFLFVVAADILESSSVQVMKFQSSSRPPIRAGMAMAPRGRGPSSGRPSQEEIRKRMGSFAETMFDRADVNKDGVISKDEVAKLGPRNYRAEPPVTKDQYVEWMTSKLAAGQRGISGRGSATSGVGRPTAPPQDRRGASDNNEEKSKTEPETKEQEAADTDNK
;
A
#
# COMPACT_ATOMS: atom_id res chain seq x y z
N MET A 1 -7.39 19.57 66.30
CA MET A 1 -7.81 20.94 66.68
C MET A 1 -6.74 21.90 66.19
N VAL A 2 -7.14 23.12 65.78
CA VAL A 2 -6.35 24.15 65.06
C VAL A 2 -6.29 23.89 63.54
N ALA A 3 -6.48 24.83 62.62
CA ALA A 3 -7.37 25.99 62.42
C ALA A 3 -7.08 26.43 60.97
N SER A 4 -8.11 26.67 60.15
CA SER A 4 -7.95 27.26 58.81
C SER A 4 -7.54 28.72 58.87
N PRO A 5 -6.81 29.22 57.85
CA PRO A 5 -6.91 30.61 57.43
C PRO A 5 -7.54 30.74 56.04
N ALA A 6 -8.48 31.68 55.96
CA ALA A 6 -9.11 32.15 54.73
C ALA A 6 -8.12 33.01 53.92
N CYS A 7 -8.10 32.82 52.61
CA CYS A 7 -7.40 33.72 51.68
C CYS A 7 -8.44 34.30 50.72
N SER A 8 -8.60 35.62 50.78
CA SER A 8 -9.45 36.42 49.91
C SER A 8 -8.64 36.86 48.69
N SER A 9 -9.12 36.53 47.48
CA SER A 9 -8.54 37.03 46.23
C SER A 9 -9.56 37.84 45.46
N ILE A 10 -9.17 39.08 45.23
CA ILE A 10 -9.87 40.18 44.56
C ILE A 10 -10.05 39.85 43.07
N ARG A 11 -11.25 40.09 42.53
CA ARG A 11 -11.53 39.97 41.08
C ARG A 11 -11.11 41.24 40.35
N PRO A 12 -10.35 41.18 39.25
CA PRO A 12 -10.18 42.32 38.36
C PRO A 12 -11.42 42.50 37.46
N GLY A 13 -11.89 43.74 37.36
CA GLY A 13 -13.01 44.15 36.53
C GLY A 13 -12.69 44.04 35.04
N ILE A 14 -13.58 43.34 34.32
CA ILE A 14 -13.56 43.27 32.86
C ILE A 14 -14.18 44.57 32.33
N VAL A 15 -13.33 45.45 31.80
CA VAL A 15 -13.75 46.61 31.02
C VAL A 15 -14.08 46.12 29.61
N MET A 16 -15.36 45.81 29.38
CA MET A 16 -15.84 45.36 28.07
C MET A 16 -15.93 46.54 27.10
N ASN A 17 -15.17 46.43 26.02
CA ASN A 17 -15.03 47.44 24.98
C ASN A 17 -16.30 47.50 24.10
N LEU A 18 -17.00 48.63 24.12
CA LEU A 18 -18.36 48.84 23.57
C LEU A 18 -18.46 48.69 22.03
N ARG A 19 -17.35 48.44 21.33
CA ARG A 19 -17.30 48.23 19.87
C ARG A 19 -17.52 46.78 19.43
N SER A 20 -17.49 45.81 20.35
CA SER A 20 -17.73 44.38 20.02
C SER A 20 -19.21 44.00 20.00
N LEU A 21 -20.13 44.89 20.38
CA LEU A 21 -21.55 44.53 20.53
C LEU A 21 -22.38 44.62 19.23
N VAL A 22 -21.86 45.28 18.19
CA VAL A 22 -22.61 45.46 16.92
C VAL A 22 -22.37 44.31 15.93
N ALA A 23 -21.26 43.57 16.06
CA ALA A 23 -21.00 42.38 15.22
C ALA A 23 -21.81 41.15 15.66
N SER A 24 -22.34 41.13 16.89
CA SER A 24 -23.08 39.97 17.42
C SER A 24 -24.58 40.00 17.11
N ALA A 25 -25.11 41.10 16.55
CA ALA A 25 -26.52 41.25 16.21
C ALA A 25 -26.88 40.80 14.77
N CYS A 26 -25.90 40.58 13.89
CA CYS A 26 -26.14 40.09 12.53
C CYS A 26 -26.19 38.55 12.40
N ILE A 27 -25.90 37.80 13.47
CA ILE A 27 -25.93 36.32 13.44
C ILE A 27 -27.31 35.76 13.83
N LEU A 28 -28.24 36.58 14.35
CA LEU A 28 -29.54 36.10 14.83
C LEU A 28 -30.72 36.26 13.84
N PHE A 29 -30.48 36.69 12.59
CA PHE A 29 -31.56 36.97 11.63
C PHE A 29 -31.59 36.09 10.37
N THR A 30 -30.80 35.02 10.30
CA THR A 30 -30.84 34.02 9.20
C THR A 30 -31.20 32.62 9.69
N ALA A 31 -32.09 32.51 10.68
CA ALA A 31 -32.63 31.22 11.15
C ALA A 31 -34.11 31.01 10.78
N GLY A 32 -34.74 31.95 10.05
CA GLY A 32 -36.20 32.00 9.90
C GLY A 32 -36.80 31.48 8.59
N LEU A 33 -36.01 31.02 7.60
CA LEU A 33 -36.54 30.68 6.27
C LEU A 33 -35.84 29.46 5.62
N LEU A 34 -35.50 28.47 6.44
CA LEU A 34 -35.25 27.11 5.94
C LEU A 34 -36.37 26.22 6.49
N SER A 35 -37.60 26.40 5.98
CA SER A 35 -38.54 25.27 5.87
C SER A 35 -37.92 24.32 4.86
N GLY A 36 -36.93 23.55 5.31
CA GLY A 36 -36.46 22.39 4.59
C GLY A 36 -37.60 21.40 4.57
N GLU A 37 -38.19 21.19 3.39
CA GLU A 37 -38.82 19.91 3.12
C GLU A 37 -37.85 18.83 3.57
N GLU A 38 -38.22 18.07 4.60
CA GLU A 38 -37.48 16.86 4.94
C GLU A 38 -37.47 16.02 3.67
N PRO A 39 -36.29 15.72 3.10
CA PRO A 39 -36.21 14.98 1.85
C PRO A 39 -36.95 13.67 2.06
N GLU A 40 -37.99 13.43 1.25
CA GLU A 40 -38.73 12.18 1.31
C GLU A 40 -37.73 11.03 1.18
N GLU A 41 -37.59 10.25 2.25
CA GLU A 41 -36.68 9.12 2.31
C GLU A 41 -37.24 8.05 1.37
N SER A 42 -36.69 8.00 0.16
CA SER A 42 -37.12 7.00 -0.82
C SER A 42 -36.69 5.62 -0.32
N ASP A 43 -37.65 4.70 -0.11
CA ASP A 43 -37.40 3.30 0.28
C ASP A 43 -36.57 2.47 -0.75
N ILE A 44 -36.15 3.10 -1.85
CA ILE A 44 -35.37 2.47 -2.90
C ILE A 44 -33.92 2.45 -2.46
N LYS A 45 -33.41 1.26 -2.11
CA LYS A 45 -31.98 1.06 -1.85
C LYS A 45 -31.19 1.12 -3.15
N HIS A 46 -30.17 1.96 -3.18
CA HIS A 46 -29.28 2.08 -4.32
C HIS A 46 -28.10 1.10 -4.22
N SER A 47 -27.57 0.69 -5.37
CA SER A 47 -26.24 0.07 -5.45
C SER A 47 -25.24 1.17 -5.80
N LEU A 48 -24.10 1.17 -5.11
CA LEU A 48 -23.09 2.21 -5.24
C LEU A 48 -21.78 1.57 -5.68
N ARG A 49 -21.12 2.16 -6.67
CA ARG A 49 -19.73 1.83 -7.00
C ARG A 49 -18.83 2.87 -6.32
N ILE A 50 -17.96 2.42 -5.43
CA ILE A 50 -17.01 3.27 -4.71
C ILE A 50 -15.60 2.83 -5.07
N GLN A 51 -14.81 3.78 -5.56
CA GLN A 51 -13.38 3.58 -5.85
C GLN A 51 -12.55 4.35 -4.81
N VAL A 52 -11.66 3.66 -4.11
CA VAL A 52 -10.73 4.25 -3.14
C VAL A 52 -9.30 4.09 -3.67
N LEU A 53 -8.62 5.23 -3.83
CA LEU A 53 -7.25 5.31 -4.31
C LEU A 53 -6.35 5.86 -3.21
N LEU A 54 -5.26 5.13 -2.91
CA LEU A 54 -4.16 5.65 -2.09
C LEU A 54 -3.04 6.10 -3.02
N VAL A 55 -2.82 7.41 -3.05
CA VAL A 55 -1.84 8.05 -3.90
C VAL A 55 -0.65 8.49 -3.05
N GLU A 56 0.56 8.12 -3.44
CA GLU A 56 1.82 8.55 -2.81
C GLU A 56 2.51 9.59 -3.69
N SER A 57 2.99 10.67 -3.09
CA SER A 57 3.72 11.73 -3.76
C SER A 57 5.09 11.93 -3.08
N PRO A 58 6.20 11.92 -3.84
CA PRO A 58 7.50 12.34 -3.33
C PRO A 58 7.48 13.86 -3.12
N GLY A 59 7.11 14.26 -1.91
CA GLY A 59 6.97 15.66 -1.52
C GLY A 59 5.52 16.13 -1.50
N LYS A 60 5.37 17.43 -1.21
CA LYS A 60 4.06 18.09 -1.17
C LYS A 60 3.58 18.34 -2.59
N LEU A 61 2.42 17.82 -2.97
CA LEU A 61 1.80 18.20 -4.23
C LEU A 61 1.48 19.70 -4.23
N ASP A 62 1.69 20.35 -5.37
CA ASP A 62 1.31 21.74 -5.58
C ASP A 62 -0.21 21.92 -5.47
N GLU A 63 -0.63 23.14 -5.12
CA GLU A 63 -2.04 23.42 -4.86
C GLU A 63 -2.91 23.24 -6.10
N GLU A 64 -2.38 23.51 -7.29
CA GLU A 64 -3.09 23.32 -8.55
C GLU A 64 -3.35 21.83 -8.80
N SER A 65 -2.32 20.98 -8.65
CA SER A 65 -2.47 19.52 -8.74
C SER A 65 -3.50 19.01 -7.74
N ARG A 66 -3.48 19.47 -6.49
CA ARG A 66 -4.48 19.07 -5.47
C ARG A 66 -5.90 19.46 -5.86
N ARG A 67 -6.09 20.65 -6.43
CA ARG A 67 -7.41 21.11 -6.91
C ARG A 67 -7.91 20.25 -8.06
N GLN A 68 -7.02 19.74 -8.91
CA GLN A 68 -7.36 18.82 -10.00
C GLN A 68 -7.76 17.41 -9.52
N LEU A 69 -7.45 17.05 -8.27
CA LEU A 69 -7.85 15.77 -7.65
C LEU A 69 -9.27 15.79 -7.05
N SER A 70 -10.05 16.83 -7.30
CA SER A 70 -11.46 16.93 -6.91
C SER A 70 -12.31 17.38 -8.11
N GLY A 71 -13.44 16.73 -8.35
CA GLY A 71 -14.33 17.05 -9.47
C GLY A 71 -14.87 15.82 -10.17
N PRO A 72 -15.24 15.89 -11.46
CA PRO A 72 -15.71 14.72 -12.21
C PRO A 72 -14.69 13.58 -12.20
N ALA A 73 -15.13 12.35 -11.93
CA ALA A 73 -14.25 11.20 -11.71
C ALA A 73 -13.30 10.96 -12.90
N GLU A 74 -13.81 11.06 -14.13
CA GLU A 74 -13.00 10.91 -15.36
C GLU A 74 -11.84 11.91 -15.44
N LYS A 75 -12.09 13.17 -15.06
CA LYS A 75 -11.06 14.22 -15.06
C LYS A 75 -10.01 13.98 -13.99
N VAL A 76 -10.45 13.56 -12.80
CA VAL A 76 -9.54 13.22 -11.70
C VAL A 76 -8.66 12.03 -12.06
N MET A 77 -9.21 10.97 -12.68
CA MET A 77 -8.44 9.82 -13.15
C MET A 77 -7.42 10.21 -14.23
N SER A 78 -7.82 11.09 -15.17
CA SER A 78 -6.90 11.62 -16.18
C SER A 78 -5.76 12.45 -15.56
N ALA A 79 -6.07 13.27 -14.55
CA ALA A 79 -5.10 14.07 -13.81
C ALA A 79 -4.12 13.17 -13.03
N LEU A 80 -4.61 12.12 -12.36
CA LEU A 80 -3.77 11.13 -11.68
C LEU A 80 -2.83 10.41 -12.66
N SER A 81 -3.33 9.95 -13.80
CA SER A 81 -2.48 9.33 -14.84
C SER A 81 -1.46 10.31 -15.44
N LYS A 82 -1.72 11.62 -15.41
CA LYS A 82 -0.74 12.64 -15.79
C LYS A 82 0.34 12.80 -14.71
N LEU A 83 -0.05 12.89 -13.43
CA LEU A 83 0.89 12.99 -12.30
C LEU A 83 1.79 11.75 -12.21
N GLU A 84 1.26 10.57 -12.50
CA GLU A 84 2.02 9.31 -12.55
C GLU A 84 3.05 9.29 -13.67
N ARG A 85 2.67 9.74 -14.88
CA ARG A 85 3.61 9.89 -15.99
C ARG A 85 4.71 10.93 -15.74
N GLU A 86 4.42 11.92 -14.90
CA GLU A 86 5.38 12.95 -14.48
C GLU A 86 6.21 12.54 -13.25
N GLU A 87 6.01 11.32 -12.72
CA GLU A 87 6.66 10.81 -11.50
C GLU A 87 6.42 11.69 -10.26
N LYS A 88 5.36 12.50 -10.28
CA LYS A 88 4.94 13.38 -9.16
C LYS A 88 4.01 12.68 -8.18
N ALA A 89 3.37 11.59 -8.61
CA ALA A 89 2.53 10.78 -7.76
C ALA A 89 2.54 9.33 -8.26
N ALA A 90 2.26 8.37 -7.40
CA ALA A 90 2.11 6.97 -7.74
C ALA A 90 0.88 6.41 -7.04
N ILE A 91 0.08 5.62 -7.74
CA ILE A 91 -1.09 4.94 -7.15
C ILE A 91 -0.58 3.66 -6.50
N ILE A 92 -0.54 3.61 -5.16
CA ILE A 92 -0.05 2.41 -4.45
C ILE A 92 -1.18 1.40 -4.24
N ASN A 93 -2.40 1.88 -4.02
CA ASN A 93 -3.57 1.03 -3.85
C ASN A 93 -4.75 1.57 -4.65
N HIS A 94 -5.46 0.65 -5.29
CA HIS A 94 -6.72 0.92 -5.98
C HIS A 94 -7.71 -0.16 -5.57
N VAL A 95 -8.78 0.26 -4.92
CA VAL A 95 -9.89 -0.58 -4.48
C VAL A 95 -11.14 -0.12 -5.21
N ASP A 96 -11.80 -1.02 -5.93
CA ASP A 96 -13.08 -0.78 -6.60
C ASP A 96 -14.12 -1.74 -6.00
N MET A 97 -15.14 -1.20 -5.35
CA MET A 97 -16.14 -1.96 -4.62
C MET A 97 -17.55 -1.56 -5.07
N THR A 98 -18.41 -2.55 -5.28
CA THR A 98 -19.85 -2.33 -5.42
C THR A 98 -20.53 -2.68 -4.11
N VAL A 99 -21.15 -1.70 -3.48
CA VAL A 99 -21.81 -1.83 -2.17
C VAL A 99 -23.29 -1.51 -2.28
N LEU A 100 -24.05 -1.93 -1.26
CA LEU A 100 -25.45 -1.58 -1.12
C LEU A 100 -25.58 -0.43 -0.12
N GLU A 101 -26.49 0.49 -0.40
CA GLU A 101 -26.84 1.58 0.49
C GLU A 101 -27.18 1.08 1.92
N GLU A 102 -26.70 1.84 2.91
CA GLU A 102 -26.82 1.60 4.36
C GLU A 102 -26.26 0.26 4.86
N CYS A 103 -25.56 -0.49 4.01
CA CYS A 103 -24.91 -1.74 4.36
C CYS A 103 -23.43 -1.51 4.64
N GLU A 104 -22.97 -1.95 5.79
CA GLU A 104 -21.55 -1.98 6.12
C GLU A 104 -20.84 -3.03 5.25
N SER A 105 -19.79 -2.60 4.57
CA SER A 105 -19.02 -3.44 3.63
C SER A 105 -17.54 -3.41 4.01
N MET A 106 -16.89 -4.57 3.96
CA MET A 106 -15.48 -4.71 4.30
C MET A 106 -14.74 -5.49 3.21
N LEU A 107 -13.61 -4.96 2.77
CA LEU A 107 -12.65 -5.62 1.90
C LEU A 107 -11.31 -5.74 2.63
N GLN A 108 -10.80 -6.96 2.74
CA GLN A 108 -9.47 -7.24 3.28
C GLN A 108 -8.62 -7.95 2.22
N ILE A 109 -7.52 -7.32 1.83
CA ILE A 109 -6.52 -7.86 0.90
C ILE A 109 -5.18 -7.87 1.61
N GLY A 110 -4.60 -9.04 1.86
CA GLY A 110 -3.35 -9.13 2.60
C GLY A 110 -2.73 -10.52 2.58
N GLU A 111 -1.63 -10.64 3.28
CA GLU A 111 -0.88 -11.87 3.50
C GLU A 111 -0.47 -12.02 4.97
N SER A 112 -0.30 -13.27 5.42
CA SER A 112 0.27 -13.58 6.72
C SER A 112 1.78 -13.75 6.56
N VAL A 113 2.57 -12.91 7.22
CA VAL A 113 4.03 -12.92 7.16
C VAL A 113 4.59 -13.32 8.51
N ALA A 114 5.49 -14.30 8.53
CA ALA A 114 6.22 -14.70 9.73
C ALA A 114 7.33 -13.69 10.05
N ILE A 115 7.16 -12.95 11.15
CA ILE A 115 8.09 -11.94 11.64
C ILE A 115 8.94 -12.54 12.78
N ARG A 116 10.26 -12.39 12.72
CA ARG A 116 11.16 -12.81 13.80
C ARG A 116 10.96 -11.91 15.02
N THR A 117 10.50 -12.48 16.15
CA THR A 117 10.23 -11.72 17.38
C THR A 117 11.40 -11.70 18.36
N GLY A 118 12.33 -12.65 18.25
CA GLY A 118 13.46 -12.71 19.16
C GLY A 118 14.41 -13.86 18.85
N THR A 119 15.56 -13.85 19.53
CA THR A 119 16.51 -14.96 19.51
C THR A 119 17.07 -15.14 20.89
N VAL A 120 16.87 -16.34 21.43
CA VAL A 120 17.33 -16.70 22.76
C VAL A 120 18.55 -17.59 22.61
N ARG A 121 19.66 -17.18 23.22
CA ARG A 121 20.84 -18.04 23.39
C ARG A 121 20.59 -18.98 24.56
N LEU A 122 20.47 -20.26 24.28
CA LEU A 122 20.41 -21.31 25.30
C LEU A 122 21.82 -21.51 25.87
N GLY A 123 21.94 -21.87 27.16
CA GLY A 123 23.23 -22.08 27.84
C GLY A 123 24.15 -23.13 27.21
N SER A 124 23.68 -23.90 26.22
CA SER A 124 24.45 -24.82 25.39
C SER A 124 25.15 -24.17 24.19
N GLY A 125 25.04 -22.84 24.04
CA GLY A 125 25.52 -22.11 22.86
C GLY A 125 24.63 -22.26 21.63
N ARG A 126 23.46 -22.93 21.75
CA ARG A 126 22.46 -23.01 20.67
C ARG A 126 21.58 -21.77 20.69
N GLU A 127 21.39 -21.15 19.54
CA GLU A 127 20.43 -20.07 19.36
C GLU A 127 19.07 -20.64 18.94
N GLN A 128 18.00 -20.21 19.61
CA GLN A 128 16.61 -20.50 19.24
C GLN A 128 15.94 -19.20 18.79
N THR A 129 15.51 -19.18 17.53
CA THR A 129 14.78 -18.03 16.95
C THR A 129 13.27 -18.26 17.08
N SER A 130 12.54 -17.25 17.54
CA SER A 130 11.07 -17.25 17.57
C SER A 130 10.49 -16.42 16.44
N TYR A 131 9.38 -16.90 15.87
CA TYR A 131 8.62 -16.22 14.82
C TYR A 131 7.17 -16.02 15.27
N GLN A 132 6.55 -14.95 14.82
CA GLN A 132 5.13 -14.66 14.98
C GLN A 132 4.53 -14.35 13.62
N ASP A 133 3.42 -15.00 13.28
CA ASP A 133 2.66 -14.70 12.08
C ASP A 133 1.88 -13.40 12.29
N VAL A 134 2.08 -12.43 11.40
CA VAL A 134 1.41 -11.14 11.41
C VAL A 134 0.68 -10.94 10.09
N ASN A 135 -0.62 -10.63 10.17
CA ASN A 135 -1.41 -10.29 8.99
C ASN A 135 -1.07 -8.87 8.55
N THR A 136 -0.52 -8.74 7.36
CA THR A 136 -0.24 -7.46 6.71
C THR A 136 -1.08 -7.31 5.46
N GLY A 137 -1.50 -6.08 5.13
CA GLY A 137 -2.37 -5.86 3.98
C GLY A 137 -3.16 -4.57 4.06
N THR A 138 -4.16 -4.47 3.21
CA THR A 138 -5.09 -3.35 3.12
C THR A 138 -6.47 -3.81 3.57
N ILE A 139 -7.07 -3.06 4.49
CA ILE A 139 -8.43 -3.21 4.97
C ILE A 139 -9.16 -1.93 4.60
N VAL A 140 -10.28 -2.08 3.91
CA VAL A 140 -11.20 -0.99 3.58
C VAL A 140 -12.56 -1.37 4.11
N GLN A 141 -13.04 -0.62 5.09
CA GLN A 141 -14.37 -0.74 5.64
C GLN A 141 -15.11 0.55 5.34
N LEU A 142 -16.31 0.43 4.81
CA LEU A 142 -17.11 1.61 4.50
C LEU A 142 -18.60 1.37 4.71
N LYS A 143 -19.30 2.45 4.99
CA LYS A 143 -20.75 2.54 5.03
C LYS A 143 -21.17 3.76 4.23
N SER A 144 -22.20 3.60 3.41
CA SER A 144 -22.63 4.65 2.48
C SER A 144 -24.13 4.90 2.59
N LYS A 145 -24.56 6.16 2.48
CA LYS A 145 -25.96 6.57 2.42
C LYS A 145 -26.16 7.54 1.24
N VAL A 146 -27.25 7.40 0.50
CA VAL A 146 -27.60 8.29 -0.62
C VAL A 146 -28.59 9.35 -0.14
N SER A 147 -28.39 10.58 -0.59
CA SER A 147 -29.34 11.68 -0.41
C SER A 147 -29.41 12.49 -1.71
N GLY A 148 -30.44 12.22 -2.51
CA GLY A 148 -30.57 12.77 -3.86
C GLY A 148 -29.40 12.33 -4.76
N GLN A 149 -28.58 13.29 -5.21
CA GLN A 149 -27.40 13.05 -6.05
C GLN A 149 -26.08 13.01 -5.25
N GLN A 150 -26.18 12.93 -3.93
CA GLN A 150 -25.02 12.94 -3.04
C GLN A 150 -24.93 11.61 -2.31
N VAL A 151 -23.70 11.12 -2.17
CA VAL A 151 -23.36 9.93 -1.41
C VAL A 151 -22.58 10.39 -0.19
N LEU A 152 -23.12 10.13 0.99
CA LEU A 152 -22.40 10.23 2.26
C LEU A 152 -21.64 8.92 2.48
N VAL A 153 -20.33 8.99 2.70
CA VAL A 153 -19.46 7.83 2.89
C VAL A 153 -18.73 7.97 4.21
N ASP A 154 -18.90 6.98 5.08
CA ASP A 154 -18.04 6.72 6.23
C ASP A 154 -16.97 5.72 5.79
N LEU A 155 -15.70 6.13 5.79
CA LEU A 155 -14.56 5.33 5.36
C LEU A 155 -13.60 5.07 6.52
N ASP A 156 -13.26 3.81 6.73
CA ASP A 156 -12.14 3.36 7.55
C ASP A 156 -11.17 2.57 6.68
N PHE A 157 -9.98 3.14 6.48
CA PHE A 157 -8.91 2.56 5.70
C PHE A 157 -7.73 2.24 6.60
N SER A 158 -7.20 1.03 6.50
CA SER A 158 -5.98 0.61 7.19
C SER A 158 -5.07 -0.13 6.23
N LYS A 159 -3.80 0.28 6.14
CA LYS A 159 -2.76 -0.42 5.38
C LYS A 159 -1.60 -0.75 6.30
N SER A 160 -1.27 -2.02 6.41
CA SER A 160 -0.11 -2.53 7.14
C SER A 160 0.91 -3.13 6.18
N THR A 161 2.18 -2.86 6.45
CA THR A 161 3.33 -3.38 5.68
C THR A 161 4.42 -3.84 6.63
N VAL A 162 5.21 -4.84 6.24
CA VAL A 162 6.39 -5.23 6.99
C VAL A 162 7.51 -4.25 6.67
N GLN A 163 8.13 -3.66 7.70
CA GLN A 163 9.28 -2.78 7.47
C GLN A 163 10.45 -3.61 6.93
N PRO A 164 11.15 -3.13 5.88
CA PRO A 164 12.32 -3.82 5.37
C PRO A 164 13.36 -3.93 6.47
N ARG A 165 14.00 -5.09 6.57
CA ARG A 165 15.05 -5.31 7.56
C ARG A 165 16.29 -4.50 7.17
N GLY A 166 16.75 -3.63 8.06
CA GLY A 166 18.05 -2.97 7.90
C GLY A 166 19.18 -4.01 7.83
N GLU A 167 20.16 -3.80 6.95
CA GLU A 167 21.24 -4.78 6.71
C GLU A 167 22.07 -5.11 7.97
N GLN A 168 22.12 -4.19 8.94
CA GLN A 168 22.92 -4.34 10.16
C GLN A 168 22.11 -4.69 11.42
N ASP A 169 20.78 -4.72 11.35
CA ASP A 169 19.96 -4.90 12.54
C ASP A 169 19.61 -6.37 12.84
N GLU A 170 20.01 -6.81 14.04
CA GLU A 170 19.45 -7.98 14.72
C GLU A 170 18.06 -7.69 15.31
N ALA A 171 17.59 -6.44 15.23
CA ALA A 171 16.28 -6.04 15.72
C ALA A 171 15.15 -6.84 15.03
N PRO A 172 14.06 -7.15 15.77
CA PRO A 172 12.88 -7.76 15.18
C PRO A 172 12.32 -6.87 14.08
N GLN A 173 11.86 -7.49 12.98
CA GLN A 173 11.21 -6.76 11.89
C GLN A 173 9.96 -6.07 12.43
N GLY A 174 9.88 -4.75 12.31
CA GLY A 174 8.69 -3.98 12.66
C GLY A 174 7.60 -4.11 11.59
N THR A 175 6.37 -3.76 11.95
CA THR A 175 5.32 -3.44 10.99
C THR A 175 5.09 -1.94 10.98
N SER A 176 4.79 -1.40 9.80
CA SER A 176 4.30 -0.03 9.63
C SER A 176 2.82 -0.08 9.32
N GLN A 177 2.02 0.77 9.97
CA GLN A 177 0.58 0.86 9.76
C GLN A 177 0.16 2.30 9.45
N LEU A 178 -0.64 2.44 8.39
CA LEU A 178 -1.31 3.67 7.98
C LEU A 178 -2.81 3.50 8.22
N THR A 179 -3.41 4.33 9.07
CA THR A 179 -4.86 4.32 9.33
C THR A 179 -5.48 5.67 8.99
N HIS A 180 -6.62 5.66 8.32
CA HIS A 180 -7.38 6.85 7.97
C HIS A 180 -8.88 6.59 8.12
N GLN A 181 -9.49 7.31 9.06
CA GLN A 181 -10.93 7.27 9.30
C GLN A 181 -11.52 8.65 8.98
N THR A 182 -12.55 8.68 8.14
CA THR A 182 -13.12 9.94 7.66
C THR A 182 -14.56 9.76 7.19
N THR A 183 -15.35 10.82 7.30
CA THR A 183 -16.71 10.90 6.78
C THR A 183 -16.78 12.07 5.82
N PHE A 184 -17.27 11.84 4.61
CA PHE A 184 -17.36 12.87 3.58
C PHE A 184 -18.58 12.67 2.69
N GLN A 185 -18.98 13.74 2.04
CA GLN A 185 -20.07 13.75 1.09
C GLN A 185 -19.52 14.03 -0.31
N ILE A 186 -19.89 13.19 -1.27
CA ILE A 186 -19.46 13.27 -2.65
C ILE A 186 -20.67 13.26 -3.58
N LYS A 187 -20.61 13.99 -4.69
CA LYS A 187 -21.68 13.93 -5.70
C LYS A 187 -21.51 12.67 -6.55
N ASP A 188 -22.62 12.13 -7.03
CA ASP A 188 -22.64 11.07 -8.04
C ASP A 188 -21.77 11.44 -9.25
N GLY A 189 -20.96 10.50 -9.76
CA GLY A 189 -20.06 10.72 -10.89
C GLY A 189 -18.78 11.51 -10.57
N ASN A 190 -18.59 11.92 -9.32
CA ASN A 190 -17.43 12.73 -8.91
C ASN A 190 -16.42 11.93 -8.09
N ALA A 191 -15.20 12.46 -8.05
CA ALA A 191 -14.11 12.08 -7.18
C ALA A 191 -13.73 13.26 -6.26
N LEU A 192 -13.30 12.95 -5.04
CA LEU A 192 -12.91 13.91 -4.01
C LEU A 192 -11.59 13.47 -3.37
N ALA A 193 -10.66 14.41 -3.22
CA ALA A 193 -9.49 14.22 -2.35
C ALA A 193 -9.91 14.44 -0.90
N VAL A 194 -10.09 13.36 -0.14
CA VAL A 194 -10.72 13.36 1.19
C VAL A 194 -9.74 13.76 2.29
N GLY A 195 -8.44 13.56 2.07
CA GLY A 195 -7.41 13.93 3.02
C GLY A 195 -6.03 13.55 2.55
N GLY A 196 -5.03 14.01 3.29
CA GLY A 196 -3.66 13.58 3.11
C GLY A 196 -2.91 13.48 4.42
N MET A 197 -1.95 12.56 4.46
CA MET A 197 -1.02 12.38 5.57
C MET A 197 0.38 12.65 5.06
N MET A 198 1.13 13.49 5.77
CA MET A 198 2.54 13.73 5.46
C MET A 198 3.41 12.88 6.39
N GLN A 199 4.20 11.99 5.81
CA GLN A 199 5.24 11.27 6.51
C GLN A 199 6.57 11.99 6.23
N GLN A 200 7.23 12.44 7.28
CA GLN A 200 8.55 13.05 7.19
C GLN A 200 9.56 12.08 7.81
N SER A 201 10.42 11.50 6.97
CA SER A 201 11.69 10.92 7.41
C SER A 201 12.79 11.97 7.26
N ASP A 202 13.94 11.73 7.91
CA ASP A 202 15.03 12.72 8.00
C ASP A 202 15.47 13.26 6.63
N ASP A 203 15.38 12.44 5.58
CA ASP A 203 15.82 12.80 4.22
C ASP A 203 14.67 12.88 3.19
N GLN A 204 13.46 12.41 3.52
CA GLN A 204 12.35 12.34 2.55
C GLN A 204 11.02 12.75 3.17
N ARG A 205 10.31 13.63 2.47
CA ARG A 205 8.93 14.00 2.80
C ARG A 205 8.02 13.32 1.81
N THR A 206 7.24 12.36 2.28
CA THR A 206 6.26 11.64 1.46
C THR A 206 4.86 12.11 1.85
N GLU A 207 4.03 12.39 0.85
CA GLU A 207 2.62 12.72 1.06
C GLU A 207 1.75 11.57 0.56
N PHE A 208 0.88 11.06 1.43
CA PHE A 208 -0.16 10.10 1.08
C PHE A 208 -1.47 10.84 0.94
N LEU A 209 -2.21 10.63 -0.14
CA LEU A 209 -3.50 11.26 -0.43
C LEU A 209 -4.55 10.19 -0.68
N PHE A 210 -5.74 10.41 -0.12
CA PHE A 210 -6.91 9.58 -0.35
C PHE A 210 -7.80 10.26 -1.38
N VAL A 211 -7.98 9.61 -2.52
CA VAL A 211 -8.94 10.04 -3.55
C VAL A 211 -10.04 9.00 -3.60
N VAL A 212 -11.28 9.44 -3.40
CA VAL A 212 -12.46 8.57 -3.43
C VAL A 212 -13.40 9.03 -4.53
N ALA A 213 -13.86 8.11 -5.38
CA ALA A 213 -14.91 8.33 -6.35
C ALA A 213 -16.15 7.51 -6.02
N ALA A 214 -17.33 8.03 -6.32
CA ALA A 214 -18.58 7.34 -6.11
C ALA A 214 -19.54 7.53 -7.29
N ASP A 215 -20.13 6.41 -7.74
CA ASP A 215 -21.17 6.39 -8.75
C ASP A 215 -22.41 5.65 -8.21
N ILE A 216 -23.59 6.25 -8.37
CA ILE A 216 -24.88 5.63 -8.09
C ILE A 216 -25.26 4.76 -9.29
N LEU A 217 -25.35 3.46 -9.07
CA LEU A 217 -25.77 2.52 -10.12
C LEU A 217 -27.30 2.45 -10.12
N GLU A 218 -27.91 2.88 -11.23
CA GLU A 218 -29.36 2.72 -11.42
C GLU A 218 -29.73 1.24 -11.33
N SER A 219 -30.65 0.94 -10.42
CA SER A 219 -31.09 -0.42 -10.04
C SER A 219 -31.75 -1.23 -11.18
N SER A 220 -31.83 -0.68 -12.39
CA SER A 220 -32.56 -1.25 -13.52
C SER A 220 -31.84 -2.44 -14.18
N SER A 221 -30.56 -2.69 -13.91
CA SER A 221 -29.84 -3.78 -14.60
C SER A 221 -28.65 -4.39 -13.86
N VAL A 222 -28.53 -4.22 -12.53
CA VAL A 222 -27.54 -4.99 -11.76
C VAL A 222 -28.03 -6.44 -11.67
N GLN A 223 -27.81 -7.21 -12.75
CA GLN A 223 -27.68 -8.65 -12.64
C GLN A 223 -26.55 -8.85 -11.64
N VAL A 224 -26.91 -9.22 -10.42
CA VAL A 224 -25.97 -9.59 -9.36
C VAL A 224 -25.03 -10.63 -9.97
N MET A 225 -23.86 -10.19 -10.44
CA MET A 225 -22.80 -11.09 -10.86
C MET A 225 -22.37 -11.79 -9.59
N LYS A 226 -22.93 -12.98 -9.37
CA LYS A 226 -22.48 -13.91 -8.35
C LYS A 226 -20.99 -14.15 -8.62
N PHE A 227 -20.13 -13.47 -7.88
CA PHE A 227 -18.75 -13.86 -7.75
C PHE A 227 -18.75 -15.21 -7.06
N GLN A 228 -18.73 -16.28 -7.86
CA GLN A 228 -18.30 -17.58 -7.37
C GLN A 228 -16.82 -17.44 -7.03
N SER A 229 -16.55 -17.06 -5.78
CA SER A 229 -15.24 -17.23 -5.17
C SER A 229 -14.95 -18.73 -5.16
N SER A 230 -14.37 -19.24 -6.24
CA SER A 230 -13.72 -20.54 -6.22
C SER A 230 -12.37 -20.36 -5.53
N SER A 231 -12.40 -20.11 -4.22
CA SER A 231 -11.27 -20.35 -3.35
C SER A 231 -11.05 -21.87 -3.36
N ARG A 232 -10.32 -22.36 -4.37
CA ARG A 232 -9.66 -23.65 -4.22
C ARG A 232 -8.76 -23.47 -3.00
N PRO A 233 -9.01 -24.17 -1.88
CA PRO A 233 -8.11 -24.09 -0.75
C PRO A 233 -6.70 -24.38 -1.29
N PRO A 234 -5.66 -23.65 -0.84
CA PRO A 234 -4.31 -24.03 -1.18
C PRO A 234 -4.22 -25.51 -0.85
N ILE A 235 -3.92 -26.33 -1.88
CA ILE A 235 -3.65 -27.73 -1.67
C ILE A 235 -2.49 -27.70 -0.67
N ARG A 236 -2.79 -27.94 0.61
CA ARG A 236 -1.79 -28.32 1.58
C ARG A 236 -1.09 -29.45 0.86
N ALA A 237 0.14 -29.20 0.45
CA ALA A 237 1.11 -30.24 0.20
C ALA A 237 1.30 -30.92 1.56
N GLY A 238 0.30 -31.72 1.96
CA GLY A 238 0.48 -32.77 2.90
C GLY A 238 1.60 -33.58 2.29
N MET A 239 2.74 -33.56 2.99
CA MET A 239 3.74 -34.59 2.89
C MET A 239 3.03 -35.92 3.19
N ALA A 240 2.37 -36.47 2.18
CA ALA A 240 2.09 -37.89 2.14
C ALA A 240 3.48 -38.52 2.05
N MET A 241 3.90 -39.15 3.15
CA MET A 241 5.00 -40.10 3.09
C MET A 241 4.63 -41.17 2.06
N ALA A 242 5.12 -41.00 0.83
CA ALA A 242 5.01 -42.02 -0.17
C ALA A 242 5.85 -43.21 0.29
N PRO A 243 5.31 -44.44 0.27
CA PRO A 243 6.12 -45.63 0.43
C PRO A 243 7.18 -45.62 -0.68
N ARG A 244 8.42 -45.93 -0.31
CA ARG A 244 9.56 -46.04 -1.23
C ARG A 244 9.30 -47.17 -2.24
N GLY A 245 8.63 -46.85 -3.34
CA GLY A 245 8.35 -47.71 -4.48
C GLY A 245 8.69 -46.97 -5.77
N ARG A 246 9.96 -47.05 -6.17
CA ARG A 246 10.55 -46.35 -7.31
C ARG A 246 10.10 -47.01 -8.62
N GLY A 247 9.00 -46.54 -9.20
CA GLY A 247 8.67 -46.78 -10.61
C GLY A 247 9.17 -45.61 -11.48
N PRO A 248 9.62 -45.84 -12.73
CA PRO A 248 10.08 -44.78 -13.61
C PRO A 248 8.92 -43.83 -13.94
N SER A 249 9.06 -42.57 -13.53
CA SER A 249 8.15 -41.48 -13.89
C SER A 249 8.07 -41.36 -15.40
N SER A 250 6.90 -41.66 -15.94
CA SER A 250 6.48 -41.33 -17.29
C SER A 250 6.22 -39.83 -17.41
N GLY A 251 6.71 -39.24 -18.50
CA GLY A 251 6.11 -38.03 -19.05
C GLY A 251 6.85 -36.73 -18.80
N ARG A 252 8.16 -36.66 -19.13
CA ARG A 252 8.64 -35.38 -19.69
C ARG A 252 7.87 -35.17 -21.00
N PRO A 253 7.14 -34.05 -21.18
CA PRO A 253 6.45 -33.80 -22.44
C PRO A 253 7.47 -33.91 -23.57
N SER A 254 7.08 -34.62 -24.64
CA SER A 254 7.96 -34.81 -25.79
C SER A 254 8.35 -33.43 -26.37
N GLN A 255 9.52 -33.32 -26.99
CA GLN A 255 9.94 -32.07 -27.62
C GLN A 255 8.91 -31.56 -28.64
N GLU A 256 8.15 -32.45 -29.25
CA GLU A 256 7.09 -32.14 -30.19
C GLU A 256 5.86 -31.52 -29.50
N GLU A 257 5.45 -32.03 -28.33
CA GLU A 257 4.36 -31.43 -27.55
C GLU A 257 4.76 -30.04 -27.03
N ILE A 258 6.02 -29.85 -26.63
CA ILE A 258 6.56 -28.55 -26.23
C ILE A 258 6.53 -27.59 -27.43
N ARG A 259 6.99 -28.00 -28.62
CA ARG A 259 6.91 -27.17 -29.84
C ARG A 259 5.49 -26.77 -30.17
N LYS A 260 4.53 -27.69 -30.09
CA LYS A 260 3.13 -27.42 -30.39
C LYS A 260 2.51 -26.40 -29.43
N ARG A 261 2.77 -26.52 -28.12
CA ARG A 261 2.32 -25.53 -27.12
C ARG A 261 2.96 -24.15 -27.34
N MET A 262 4.23 -24.14 -27.72
CA MET A 262 4.95 -22.88 -27.99
C MET A 262 4.46 -22.20 -29.26
N GLY A 263 4.12 -22.96 -30.30
CA GLY A 263 3.48 -22.44 -31.52
C GLY A 263 2.21 -21.67 -31.18
N SER A 264 1.26 -22.28 -30.47
CA SER A 264 0.01 -21.61 -30.08
C SER A 264 0.22 -20.35 -29.24
N PHE A 265 1.26 -20.35 -28.40
CA PHE A 265 1.60 -19.19 -27.57
C PHE A 265 2.21 -18.04 -28.40
N ALA A 266 3.10 -18.36 -29.34
CA ALA A 266 3.69 -17.40 -30.25
C ALA A 266 2.64 -16.78 -31.19
N GLU A 267 1.68 -17.58 -31.68
CA GLU A 267 0.55 -17.07 -32.46
C GLU A 267 -0.30 -16.09 -31.66
N THR A 268 -0.65 -16.42 -30.41
CA THR A 268 -1.44 -15.53 -29.54
C THR A 268 -0.72 -14.21 -29.26
N MET A 269 0.62 -14.25 -29.14
CA MET A 269 1.44 -13.05 -28.97
C MET A 269 1.52 -12.23 -30.27
N PHE A 270 1.59 -12.88 -31.42
CA PHE A 270 1.58 -12.24 -32.73
C PHE A 270 0.24 -11.52 -32.98
N ASP A 271 -0.89 -12.18 -32.72
CA ASP A 271 -2.22 -11.60 -32.90
C ASP A 271 -2.48 -10.40 -31.98
N ARG A 272 -1.74 -10.29 -30.86
CA ARG A 272 -1.75 -9.11 -29.98
C ARG A 272 -0.85 -7.98 -30.47
N ALA A 273 0.19 -8.32 -31.21
CA ALA A 273 1.18 -7.39 -31.75
C ALA A 273 0.71 -6.75 -33.07
N ASP A 274 0.10 -7.56 -33.93
CA ASP A 274 -0.45 -7.19 -35.23
C ASP A 274 -1.83 -6.53 -35.03
N VAL A 275 -1.81 -5.24 -34.71
CA VAL A 275 -3.02 -4.47 -34.32
C VAL A 275 -3.91 -4.26 -35.54
N ASN A 276 -3.31 -4.07 -36.72
CA ASN A 276 -4.05 -3.90 -37.97
C ASN A 276 -4.44 -5.22 -38.64
N LYS A 277 -3.95 -6.37 -38.15
CA LYS A 277 -4.23 -7.72 -38.66
C LYS A 277 -3.79 -7.93 -40.11
N ASP A 278 -2.72 -7.27 -40.53
CA ASP A 278 -2.20 -7.38 -41.89
C ASP A 278 -1.23 -8.56 -42.07
N GLY A 279 -0.93 -9.29 -40.98
CA GLY A 279 -0.04 -10.44 -40.97
C GLY A 279 1.44 -10.06 -40.84
N VAL A 280 1.77 -8.79 -40.60
CA VAL A 280 3.13 -8.26 -40.52
C VAL A 280 3.25 -7.26 -39.38
N ILE A 281 4.10 -7.54 -38.39
CA ILE A 281 4.34 -6.56 -37.31
C ILE A 281 5.20 -5.42 -37.85
N SER A 282 4.59 -4.24 -37.97
CA SER A 282 5.24 -3.01 -38.41
C SER A 282 6.12 -2.40 -37.32
N LYS A 283 7.02 -1.47 -37.69
CA LYS A 283 7.94 -0.81 -36.75
C LYS A 283 7.19 -0.07 -35.62
N ASP A 284 6.05 0.52 -35.94
CA ASP A 284 5.23 1.28 -34.98
C ASP A 284 4.48 0.35 -34.01
N GLU A 285 4.17 -0.87 -34.43
CA GLU A 285 3.57 -1.91 -33.58
C GLU A 285 4.58 -2.56 -32.65
N VAL A 286 5.83 -2.76 -33.11
CA VAL A 286 6.93 -3.24 -32.24
C VAL A 286 7.15 -2.30 -31.04
N ALA A 287 7.00 -0.99 -31.23
CA ALA A 287 7.15 0.00 -30.15
C ALA A 287 6.13 -0.18 -29.01
N LYS A 288 4.95 -0.75 -29.31
CA LYS A 288 3.89 -1.01 -28.32
C LYS A 288 4.13 -2.30 -27.50
N LEU A 289 5.00 -3.20 -27.96
CA LEU A 289 5.29 -4.49 -27.30
C LEU A 289 6.27 -4.39 -26.12
N GLY A 290 6.66 -3.17 -25.74
CA GLY A 290 7.49 -2.90 -24.57
C GLY A 290 8.99 -3.09 -24.80
N PRO A 291 9.83 -2.58 -23.88
CA PRO A 291 11.23 -2.28 -24.16
C PRO A 291 12.19 -3.48 -24.28
N ARG A 292 11.70 -4.72 -24.18
CA ARG A 292 12.52 -5.94 -24.21
C ARG A 292 12.68 -6.56 -25.61
N ASN A 293 11.98 -6.04 -26.62
CA ASN A 293 11.86 -6.68 -27.94
C ASN A 293 12.53 -5.94 -29.12
N TYR A 294 13.30 -4.87 -28.86
CA TYR A 294 13.93 -4.00 -29.90
C TYR A 294 15.00 -4.63 -30.80
N ARG A 295 15.28 -5.94 -30.70
CA ARG A 295 16.28 -6.60 -31.55
C ARG A 295 15.71 -7.30 -32.78
N ALA A 296 14.39 -7.37 -32.93
CA ALA A 296 13.80 -7.82 -34.19
C ALA A 296 13.78 -6.65 -35.17
N GLU A 297 14.42 -6.79 -36.34
CA GLU A 297 14.36 -5.80 -37.42
C GLU A 297 13.02 -5.98 -38.16
N PRO A 298 12.06 -5.04 -38.06
CA PRO A 298 10.81 -5.11 -38.80
C PRO A 298 11.04 -4.87 -40.31
N PRO A 299 10.17 -5.38 -41.20
CA PRO A 299 8.94 -6.12 -40.93
C PRO A 299 9.17 -7.59 -40.55
N VAL A 300 8.41 -8.09 -39.57
CA VAL A 300 8.46 -9.51 -39.14
C VAL A 300 7.15 -10.18 -39.51
N THR A 301 7.20 -11.20 -40.38
CA THR A 301 6.03 -12.02 -40.70
C THR A 301 5.68 -12.97 -39.56
N LYS A 302 4.45 -13.48 -39.52
CA LYS A 302 3.99 -14.45 -38.51
C LYS A 302 4.96 -15.63 -38.34
N ASP A 303 5.40 -16.23 -39.45
CA ASP A 303 6.31 -17.38 -39.43
C ASP A 303 7.68 -17.01 -38.85
N GLN A 304 8.23 -15.86 -39.24
CA GLN A 304 9.50 -15.36 -38.71
C GLN A 304 9.44 -15.07 -37.20
N TYR A 305 8.30 -14.56 -36.71
CA TYR A 305 8.09 -14.31 -35.29
C TYR A 305 8.05 -15.60 -34.46
N VAL A 306 7.36 -16.63 -34.96
CA VAL A 306 7.29 -17.95 -34.33
C VAL A 306 8.66 -18.61 -34.28
N GLU A 307 9.42 -18.55 -35.38
CA GLU A 307 10.80 -19.07 -35.43
C GLU A 307 11.72 -18.33 -34.45
N TRP A 308 11.66 -17.00 -34.41
CA TRP A 308 12.45 -16.18 -33.50
C TRP A 308 12.17 -16.50 -32.03
N MET A 309 10.89 -16.57 -31.63
CA MET A 309 10.49 -16.92 -30.26
C MET A 309 10.95 -18.34 -29.88
N THR A 310 10.78 -19.31 -30.78
CA THR A 310 11.19 -20.70 -30.56
C THR A 310 12.71 -20.81 -30.40
N SER A 311 13.48 -20.06 -31.21
CA SER A 311 14.95 -20.00 -31.13
C SER A 311 15.45 -19.39 -29.81
N LYS A 312 14.85 -18.28 -29.36
CA LYS A 312 15.23 -17.62 -28.10
C LYS A 312 15.05 -18.51 -26.87
N LEU A 313 13.95 -19.26 -26.83
CA LEU A 313 13.65 -20.20 -25.74
C LEU A 313 14.56 -21.42 -25.77
N ALA A 314 14.86 -21.96 -26.96
CA ALA A 314 15.82 -23.04 -27.12
C ALA A 314 17.24 -22.64 -26.66
N ALA A 315 17.64 -21.39 -26.89
CA ALA A 315 18.91 -20.84 -26.41
C ALA A 315 18.94 -20.69 -24.88
N GLY A 316 17.83 -20.29 -24.25
CA GLY A 316 17.71 -20.18 -22.79
C GLY A 316 17.83 -21.52 -22.05
N GLN A 317 17.34 -22.61 -22.65
CA GLN A 317 17.45 -23.95 -22.06
C GLN A 317 18.89 -24.49 -22.00
N ARG A 318 19.77 -24.07 -22.92
CA ARG A 318 21.19 -24.48 -22.90
C ARG A 318 22.02 -23.73 -21.86
N GLY A 319 21.57 -22.56 -21.41
CA GLY A 319 22.31 -21.71 -20.46
C GLY A 319 22.25 -22.15 -18.99
N ILE A 320 21.25 -22.95 -18.61
CA ILE A 320 21.02 -23.31 -17.19
C ILE A 320 21.75 -24.61 -16.79
N SER A 321 22.08 -25.50 -17.72
CA SER A 321 22.77 -26.77 -17.43
C SER A 321 24.31 -26.67 -17.37
N GLY A 322 24.90 -25.51 -17.65
CA GLY A 322 26.36 -25.32 -17.76
C GLY A 322 27.07 -24.73 -16.55
N ARG A 323 26.36 -24.27 -15.50
CA ARG A 323 27.01 -23.72 -14.30
C ARG A 323 27.36 -24.86 -13.34
N GLY A 324 28.56 -25.41 -13.55
CA GLY A 324 29.14 -26.47 -12.75
C GLY A 324 29.05 -26.20 -11.26
N SER A 325 28.50 -27.18 -10.56
CA SER A 325 28.60 -27.34 -9.11
C SER A 325 30.08 -27.42 -8.75
N ALA A 326 30.63 -26.31 -8.25
CA ALA A 326 31.94 -26.31 -7.61
C ALA A 326 31.80 -27.06 -6.29
N THR A 327 32.21 -28.33 -6.30
CA THR A 327 32.44 -29.12 -5.09
C THR A 327 33.56 -28.48 -4.30
N SER A 328 33.22 -27.62 -3.34
CA SER A 328 34.16 -27.13 -2.33
C SER A 328 34.42 -28.25 -1.32
N GLY A 329 35.37 -29.12 -1.64
CA GLY A 329 36.10 -29.88 -0.63
C GLY A 329 37.08 -28.94 0.05
N VAL A 330 36.74 -28.46 1.26
CA VAL A 330 37.68 -27.76 2.14
C VAL A 330 37.56 -28.38 3.52
N GLY A 331 38.72 -28.80 4.02
CA GLY A 331 38.90 -29.57 5.23
C GLY A 331 38.40 -28.86 6.48
N ARG A 332 37.95 -29.70 7.41
CA ARG A 332 37.60 -29.39 8.79
C ARG A 332 38.89 -28.99 9.54
N PRO A 333 39.03 -27.77 10.07
CA PRO A 333 40.14 -27.45 10.98
C PRO A 333 39.85 -28.09 12.34
N THR A 334 40.72 -28.99 12.77
CA THR A 334 40.81 -29.42 14.17
C THR A 334 41.28 -28.25 15.03
N ALA A 335 40.50 -27.89 16.05
CA ALA A 335 40.87 -26.90 17.05
C ALA A 335 42.08 -27.39 17.88
N PRO A 336 43.09 -26.54 18.12
CA PRO A 336 44.13 -26.83 19.11
C PRO A 336 43.61 -26.59 20.54
N PRO A 337 44.20 -27.27 21.55
CA PRO A 337 43.81 -27.11 22.95
C PRO A 337 44.21 -25.72 23.46
N GLN A 338 43.26 -25.03 24.11
CA GLN A 338 43.57 -23.80 24.84
C GLN A 338 44.16 -24.14 26.21
N ASP A 339 45.45 -23.89 26.35
CA ASP A 339 46.15 -23.88 27.61
C ASP A 339 45.85 -22.62 28.43
N ARG A 340 45.77 -22.83 29.75
CA ARG A 340 45.67 -21.83 30.80
C ARG A 340 46.95 -20.98 30.89
N ARG A 341 46.80 -19.66 31.15
CA ARG A 341 47.38 -18.88 32.29
C ARG A 341 47.67 -17.40 31.92
N GLY A 342 47.50 -16.53 32.93
CA GLY A 342 48.04 -15.16 33.04
C GLY A 342 46.96 -14.09 32.97
N ALA A 343 46.44 -13.51 34.06
CA ALA A 343 47.07 -12.59 35.02
C ALA A 343 47.55 -11.27 34.38
N SER A 344 46.77 -10.20 34.57
CA SER A 344 47.15 -8.77 34.61
C SER A 344 45.85 -8.00 34.87
N ASP A 345 45.59 -7.55 36.10
CA ASP A 345 46.00 -6.24 36.66
C ASP A 345 45.41 -5.02 35.93
N ASN A 346 44.67 -4.25 36.73
CA ASN A 346 44.48 -2.80 36.71
C ASN A 346 43.76 -2.16 35.51
N ASN A 347 42.53 -1.68 35.76
CA ASN A 347 42.30 -0.24 35.67
C ASN A 347 41.00 0.16 36.40
N GLU A 348 41.18 0.79 37.56
CA GLU A 348 40.25 1.78 38.08
C GLU A 348 40.32 3.00 37.16
N GLU A 349 39.22 3.37 36.51
CA GLU A 349 39.04 4.77 36.15
C GLU A 349 37.58 5.19 36.36
N LYS A 350 37.50 6.22 37.19
CA LYS A 350 36.34 6.74 37.88
C LYS A 350 35.91 7.99 37.13
N SER A 351 35.04 7.87 36.13
CA SER A 351 34.46 9.04 35.45
C SER A 351 33.18 9.49 36.17
N LYS A 352 33.35 10.56 36.94
CA LYS A 352 32.34 11.36 37.61
C LYS A 352 31.62 12.21 36.55
N THR A 353 30.35 11.92 36.28
CA THR A 353 29.51 12.77 35.42
C THR A 353 28.70 13.72 36.30
N GLU A 354 29.03 15.01 36.23
CA GLU A 354 28.24 16.09 36.81
C GLU A 354 27.06 16.43 35.89
N PRO A 355 25.85 16.70 36.41
CA PRO A 355 24.77 17.29 35.62
C PRO A 355 24.92 18.82 35.57
N GLU A 356 25.10 19.36 34.37
CA GLU A 356 24.93 20.79 34.09
C GLU A 356 23.45 21.17 34.22
N THR A 357 23.14 21.94 35.26
CA THR A 357 21.90 22.67 35.42
C THR A 357 21.95 23.90 34.51
N LYS A 358 21.18 23.92 33.41
CA LYS A 358 20.96 25.15 32.64
C LYS A 358 19.83 25.95 33.28
N GLU A 359 20.21 27.04 33.92
CA GLU A 359 19.32 28.15 34.27
C GLU A 359 18.75 28.76 32.99
N GLN A 360 17.41 28.77 32.87
CA GLN A 360 16.70 29.53 31.86
C GLN A 360 16.42 30.92 32.43
N GLU A 361 17.14 31.90 31.91
CA GLU A 361 16.98 33.33 32.16
C GLU A 361 15.70 33.81 31.46
N ALA A 362 14.78 34.40 32.24
CA ALA A 362 13.57 35.02 31.75
C ALA A 362 13.90 36.41 31.20
N ALA A 363 13.78 36.59 29.88
CA ALA A 363 13.80 37.91 29.26
C ALA A 363 12.40 38.52 29.32
N ASP A 364 12.21 39.37 30.32
CA ASP A 364 11.16 40.39 30.40
C ASP A 364 11.33 41.35 29.22
N THR A 365 10.35 41.42 28.32
CA THR A 365 10.28 42.47 27.30
C THR A 365 9.00 43.27 27.50
N ASP A 366 9.18 44.32 28.30
CA ASP A 366 8.38 45.53 28.33
C ASP A 366 8.19 46.06 26.90
N ASN A 367 6.94 46.26 26.47
CA ASN A 367 6.67 47.18 25.37
C ASN A 367 5.32 47.89 25.54
N LYS A 368 5.42 49.21 25.42
CA LYS A 368 4.38 50.23 25.55
C LYS A 368 3.25 50.14 24.54
#